data_AF-A0A821H6E6-F1
#
_entry.id   AF-A0A821H6E6-F1
#
_cell.length_a   1.000
_cell.length_b   1.000
_cell.length_c   1.000
_cell.angle_alpha   90.00
_cell.angle_beta   90.00
_cell.angle_gamma   90.00
#
_symmetry.space_group_name_H-M   'P 1'
#
loop_
_entity.id
_entity.type
_entity.pdbx_description
1 polymer ?
#
loop_
_entity_poly.entity_id
_entity_poly.type
_entity_poly.pdbx_seq_one_letter_code
_entity_poly.pdbx_strand_id
1 'polypeptide(L)'
;KHSGEKLAAEFDRITQLYNLKDKLVRIITDNASNNQAAFNHLLLPGFDEYFDDSIDDQSELETNDDDTDSDECDKNQLEIEEVNDDIYGSTLNAPTDQEFLRLPCFIHSLQLVMHDGIQAASDALSSLKKVADLAKLPHTSTSFAE
;
A
#
# COMPACT_ATOMS: atom_id res chain seq x y z
N LYS A 1 15.94 7.32 17.40
CA LYS A 1 14.68 7.64 16.68
C LYS A 1 15.06 8.40 15.41
N HIS A 2 14.79 7.82 14.25
CA HIS A 2 15.06 8.43 12.94
C HIS A 2 13.89 9.36 12.63
N SER A 3 14.16 10.62 12.27
CA SER A 3 13.18 11.57 11.74
C SER A 3 13.46 11.77 10.25
N GLY A 4 12.47 12.23 9.49
CA GLY A 4 12.65 12.54 8.06
C GLY A 4 13.83 13.50 7.83
N GLU A 5 13.95 14.55 8.64
CA GLU A 5 15.09 15.49 8.59
C GLU A 5 16.45 14.81 8.74
N LYS A 6 16.58 13.86 9.68
CA LYS A 6 17.82 13.13 9.92
C LYS A 6 18.14 12.18 8.76
N LEU A 7 17.12 11.60 8.14
CA LEU A 7 17.29 10.74 6.96
C LEU A 7 17.76 11.56 5.76
N ALA A 8 17.13 12.70 5.49
CA ALA A 8 17.54 13.62 4.41
C ALA A 8 18.97 14.12 4.62
N ALA A 9 19.32 14.54 5.84
CA ALA A 9 20.68 15.00 6.16
C ALA A 9 21.74 13.92 5.98
N GLU A 10 21.44 12.67 6.37
CA GLU A 10 22.38 11.55 6.19
C GLU A 10 22.50 11.15 4.71
N PHE A 11 21.39 11.18 3.96
CA PHE A 11 21.39 10.98 2.52
C PHE A 11 22.28 12.01 1.81
N ASP A 12 22.13 13.29 2.15
CA ASP A 12 22.96 14.36 1.62
C ASP A 12 24.45 14.16 1.97
N ARG A 13 24.73 13.77 3.22
CA ARG A 13 26.09 13.51 3.70
C ARG A 13 26.76 12.40 2.91
N ILE A 14 26.07 11.28 2.69
CA ILE A 14 26.59 10.13 1.91
C ILE A 14 26.78 10.53 0.44
N THR A 15 25.80 11.21 -0.13
CA THR A 15 25.83 11.66 -1.53
C THR A 15 27.00 12.60 -1.79
N GLN A 16 27.30 13.51 -0.85
CA GLN A 16 28.45 14.39 -0.91
C GLN A 16 29.77 13.64 -0.69
N LEU A 17 29.84 12.77 0.32
CA LEU A 17 31.05 12.02 0.68
C LEU A 17 31.58 11.16 -0.48
N TYR A 18 30.67 10.57 -1.27
CA TYR A 18 31.03 9.71 -2.40
C TYR A 18 30.91 10.39 -3.77
N ASN A 19 30.63 11.70 -3.80
CA ASN A 19 30.44 12.49 -5.02
C ASN A 19 29.42 11.83 -6.00
N LEU A 20 28.26 11.48 -5.46
CA LEU A 20 27.20 10.77 -6.19
C LEU A 20 26.14 11.70 -6.79
N LYS A 21 26.18 13.01 -6.50
CA LYS A 21 25.13 13.97 -6.92
C LYS A 21 24.82 13.86 -8.42
N ASP A 22 25.83 13.86 -9.27
CA ASP A 22 25.65 13.81 -10.73
C ASP A 22 25.33 12.40 -11.27
N LYS A 23 25.33 11.38 -10.41
CA LYS A 23 25.08 9.97 -10.77
C LYS A 23 23.73 9.48 -10.28
N LEU A 24 23.09 10.22 -9.39
CA LEU A 24 21.77 9.89 -8.87
C LEU A 24 20.73 10.32 -9.90
N VAL A 25 19.91 9.36 -10.32
CA VAL A 25 18.83 9.59 -11.29
C VAL A 25 17.49 9.57 -10.57
N ARG A 26 17.30 8.61 -9.66
CA ARG A 26 16.06 8.41 -8.93
C ARG A 26 16.32 7.92 -7.51
N ILE A 27 15.37 8.20 -6.63
CA ILE A 27 15.34 7.69 -5.26
C ILE A 27 14.14 6.75 -5.16
N ILE A 28 14.33 5.54 -4.64
CA ILE A 28 13.24 4.60 -4.40
C ILE A 28 13.19 4.32 -2.90
N THR A 29 12.07 4.65 -2.25
CA THR A 29 11.87 4.38 -0.82
C THR A 29 10.49 3.81 -0.57
N ASP A 30 10.32 3.05 0.50
CA ASP A 30 8.99 2.67 0.98
C ASP A 30 8.16 3.91 1.37
N ASN A 31 6.88 3.70 1.67
CA ASN A 31 5.94 4.74 2.07
C ASN A 31 5.89 4.92 3.59
N ALA A 32 6.92 4.51 4.34
CA ALA A 32 6.96 4.81 5.76
C ALA A 32 6.99 6.34 6.00
N SER A 33 6.28 6.80 7.03
CA SER A 33 6.09 8.24 7.32
C SER A 33 7.38 9.06 7.36
N ASN A 34 8.47 8.51 7.91
CA ASN A 34 9.76 9.19 7.93
C ASN A 34 10.40 9.33 6.54
N ASN A 35 10.22 8.35 5.66
CA ASN A 35 10.71 8.39 4.28
C ASN A 35 9.88 9.37 3.44
N GLN A 36 8.57 9.38 3.63
CA GLN A 36 7.71 10.41 3.04
C GLN A 36 8.14 11.80 3.50
N ALA A 37 8.30 12.03 4.82
CA ALA A 37 8.72 13.32 5.35
C ALA A 37 10.10 13.78 4.83
N ALA A 38 11.01 12.84 4.57
CA ALA A 38 12.34 13.16 4.03
C ALA A 38 12.32 13.50 2.53
N PHE A 39 11.50 12.80 1.74
CA PHE A 39 11.66 12.75 0.28
C PHE A 39 10.38 13.04 -0.52
N ASN A 40 9.24 13.37 0.10
CA ASN A 40 8.01 13.67 -0.65
C ASN A 40 8.14 14.90 -1.56
N HIS A 41 8.95 15.89 -1.16
CA HIS A 41 9.20 17.08 -1.98
C HIS A 41 9.90 16.76 -3.32
N LEU A 42 10.35 15.51 -3.48
CA LEU A 42 10.99 14.99 -4.69
C LEU A 42 10.04 14.11 -5.50
N LEU A 43 8.75 14.00 -5.16
CA LEU A 43 7.80 13.21 -5.94
C LEU A 43 7.66 13.75 -7.36
N LEU A 44 7.40 12.83 -8.30
CA LEU A 44 7.10 13.19 -9.68
C LEU A 44 5.79 14.00 -9.73
N PRO A 45 5.76 15.18 -10.39
CA PRO A 45 4.52 15.92 -10.55
C PRO A 45 3.41 15.05 -11.17
N GLY A 46 2.23 15.02 -10.55
CA GLY A 46 1.10 14.19 -10.97
C GLY A 46 1.02 12.80 -10.33
N PHE A 47 1.99 12.44 -9.49
CA PHE A 47 1.90 11.28 -8.59
C PHE A 47 1.42 11.65 -7.19
N ASP A 48 1.23 12.94 -6.90
CA ASP A 48 0.81 13.46 -5.58
C ASP A 48 -0.55 12.89 -5.14
N GLU A 49 -1.49 12.75 -6.08
CA GLU A 49 -2.85 12.26 -5.82
C GLU A 49 -2.93 10.76 -5.48
N TYR A 50 -1.91 9.97 -5.87
CA TYR A 50 -1.88 8.52 -5.62
C TYR A 50 -1.41 8.17 -4.21
N PHE A 51 -0.79 9.10 -3.50
CA PHE A 51 -0.13 8.86 -2.20
C PHE A 51 -0.64 9.80 -1.11
N ASP A 52 -1.77 10.47 -1.33
CA ASP A 52 -2.42 11.24 -0.29
C ASP A 52 -3.17 10.28 0.66
N ASP A 53 -2.63 10.09 1.86
CA ASP A 53 -3.25 9.33 2.95
C ASP A 53 -4.56 9.98 3.46
N SER A 54 -4.99 11.12 2.90
CA SER A 54 -6.28 11.76 3.24
C SER A 54 -7.52 11.01 2.73
N ILE A 55 -7.34 9.95 1.91
CA ILE A 55 -8.38 8.95 1.64
C ILE A 55 -8.37 7.93 2.79
N ASP A 56 -8.63 8.44 3.99
CA ASP A 56 -8.78 7.69 5.22
C ASP A 56 -10.25 7.23 5.30
N ASP A 57 -10.56 6.04 4.76
CA ASP A 57 -11.84 5.38 5.02
C ASP A 57 -11.79 4.81 6.44
N GLN A 58 -11.95 5.73 7.40
CA GLN A 58 -11.87 5.48 8.83
C GLN A 58 -12.91 4.45 9.27
N SER A 59 -12.44 3.26 9.65
CA SER A 59 -13.03 2.57 10.79
C SER A 59 -11.97 1.74 11.51
N GLU A 60 -11.19 2.40 12.37
CA GLU A 60 -10.43 1.72 13.42
C GLU A 60 -11.41 1.05 14.39
N LEU A 61 -11.47 -0.28 14.39
CA LEU A 61 -12.02 -1.05 15.52
C LEU A 61 -11.06 -2.19 15.83
N GLU A 62 -10.36 -2.03 16.96
CA GLU A 62 -9.46 -3.04 17.52
C GLU A 62 -10.20 -4.38 17.70
N THR A 63 -9.69 -5.45 17.10
CA THR A 63 -10.12 -6.82 17.37
C THR A 63 -8.99 -7.63 17.97
N ASN A 64 -9.28 -8.22 19.14
CA ASN A 64 -8.46 -9.25 19.76
C ASN A 64 -8.54 -10.54 18.93
N ASP A 65 -7.37 -11.13 18.73
CA ASP A 65 -7.10 -12.38 18.02
C ASP A 65 -7.99 -13.54 18.49
N ASP A 66 -8.55 -14.30 17.54
CA ASP A 66 -8.62 -15.76 17.66
C ASP A 66 -8.71 -16.42 16.27
N ASP A 67 -7.68 -17.21 15.97
CA ASP A 67 -7.42 -17.94 14.75
C ASP A 67 -8.53 -18.96 14.44
N THR A 68 -9.05 -18.98 13.21
CA THR A 68 -9.50 -20.26 12.62
C THR A 68 -9.44 -20.24 11.08
N ASP A 69 -8.50 -21.03 10.57
CA ASP A 69 -8.30 -21.40 9.17
C ASP A 69 -9.59 -21.84 8.44
N SER A 70 -9.81 -21.33 7.23
CA SER A 70 -10.53 -22.06 6.18
C SER A 70 -10.20 -21.50 4.80
N ASP A 71 -9.28 -22.19 4.13
CA ASP A 71 -8.92 -22.05 2.72
C ASP A 71 -10.13 -22.27 1.77
N GLU A 72 -10.44 -21.28 0.94
CA GLU A 72 -10.89 -21.53 -0.45
C GLU A 72 -10.71 -20.26 -1.30
N CYS A 73 -9.61 -20.18 -2.06
CA CYS A 73 -9.25 -19.02 -2.87
C CYS A 73 -9.66 -19.25 -4.34
N ASP A 74 -10.76 -18.62 -4.75
CA ASP A 74 -11.30 -18.71 -6.11
C ASP A 74 -10.52 -17.79 -7.08
N LYS A 75 -10.00 -18.37 -8.16
CA LYS A 75 -9.04 -17.75 -9.07
C LYS A 75 -9.74 -16.83 -10.07
N ASN A 76 -10.00 -15.59 -9.69
CA ASN A 76 -10.38 -14.55 -10.65
C ASN A 76 -9.13 -14.11 -11.44
N GLN A 77 -9.08 -14.54 -12.69
CA GLN A 77 -8.05 -14.19 -13.66
C GLN A 77 -8.21 -12.72 -14.05
N LEU A 78 -7.45 -11.83 -13.40
CA LEU A 78 -7.33 -10.42 -13.79
C LEU A 78 -6.61 -10.35 -15.14
N GLU A 79 -7.32 -9.93 -16.17
CA GLU A 79 -6.72 -9.51 -17.44
C GLU A 79 -5.87 -8.26 -17.16
N ILE A 80 -4.56 -8.45 -17.07
CA ILE A 80 -3.61 -7.34 -16.99
C ILE A 80 -3.53 -6.75 -18.40
N GLU A 81 -4.14 -5.59 -18.62
CA GLU A 81 -3.88 -4.78 -19.82
C GLU A 81 -2.38 -4.48 -19.85
N GLU A 82 -1.71 -4.88 -20.95
CA GLU A 82 -0.29 -4.58 -21.17
C GLU A 82 -0.12 -3.05 -21.24
N VAL A 83 0.34 -2.48 -20.14
CA VAL A 83 0.69 -1.05 -20.06
C VAL A 83 1.84 -0.79 -21.01
N ASN A 84 1.61 0.04 -22.04
CA ASN A 84 2.61 0.43 -23.03
C ASN A 84 3.94 0.87 -22.36
N ASP A 85 5.01 0.14 -22.67
CA ASP A 85 6.38 0.32 -22.14
C ASP A 85 6.96 1.72 -22.47
N ASP A 86 6.40 2.39 -23.49
CA ASP A 86 6.80 3.72 -23.97
C ASP A 86 6.54 4.86 -22.95
N ILE A 87 5.60 4.68 -22.01
CA ILE A 87 5.30 5.65 -20.96
C ILE A 87 6.41 5.66 -19.89
N TYR A 88 6.94 4.48 -19.56
CA TYR A 88 8.07 4.37 -18.63
C TYR A 88 9.36 4.93 -19.23
N GLY A 89 9.62 4.69 -20.51
CA GLY A 89 10.81 5.20 -21.21
C GLY A 89 10.86 6.73 -21.29
N SER A 90 9.70 7.39 -21.40
CA SER A 90 9.60 8.85 -21.51
C SER A 90 9.77 9.55 -20.15
N THR A 91 9.30 8.94 -19.06
CA THR A 91 9.50 9.45 -17.69
C THR A 91 10.90 9.14 -17.15
N LEU A 92 11.52 8.02 -17.55
CA LEU A 92 12.89 7.62 -17.16
C LEU A 92 13.97 8.49 -17.80
N ASN A 93 13.72 9.03 -18.99
CA ASN A 93 14.70 9.79 -19.78
C ASN A 93 14.43 11.30 -19.81
N ALA A 94 13.52 11.83 -19.00
CA ALA A 94 13.25 13.27 -18.96
C ALA A 94 14.52 14.02 -18.51
N PRO A 95 15.11 14.88 -19.37
CA PRO A 95 16.27 15.68 -19.03
C PRO A 95 15.78 17.04 -18.55
N THR A 96 15.71 17.24 -17.23
CA THR A 96 15.44 18.58 -16.67
C THR A 96 16.11 18.72 -15.32
N ASP A 97 17.16 19.53 -15.30
CA ASP A 97 17.68 20.30 -14.17
C ASP A 97 17.56 19.66 -12.77
N GLN A 98 18.47 18.73 -12.47
CA GLN A 98 19.01 18.37 -11.15
C GLN A 98 18.06 18.31 -9.93
N GLU A 99 16.81 17.89 -10.08
CA GLU A 99 15.98 17.46 -8.96
C GLU A 99 15.76 15.95 -9.04
N PHE A 100 16.32 15.20 -8.10
CA PHE A 100 16.11 13.77 -8.01
C PHE A 100 14.63 13.49 -7.84
N LEU A 101 14.08 12.53 -8.58
CA LEU A 101 12.67 12.18 -8.44
C LEU A 101 12.53 10.92 -7.58
N ARG A 102 11.70 11.00 -6.54
CA ARG A 102 11.34 9.90 -5.66
C ARG A 102 10.26 9.05 -6.32
N LEU A 103 10.44 7.74 -6.26
CA LEU A 103 9.41 6.74 -6.52
C LEU A 103 9.13 5.93 -5.25
N PRO A 104 7.86 5.52 -5.04
CA PRO A 104 7.53 4.56 -4.01
C PRO A 104 8.11 3.18 -4.33
N CYS A 105 8.38 2.39 -3.30
CA CYS A 105 8.76 1.00 -3.44
C CYS A 105 7.54 0.16 -3.83
N PHE A 106 7.57 -0.40 -5.04
CA PHE A 106 6.50 -1.28 -5.56
C PHE A 106 6.14 -2.43 -4.61
N ILE A 107 7.14 -3.09 -4.00
CA ILE A 107 6.90 -4.22 -3.09
C ILE A 107 6.14 -3.77 -1.84
N HIS A 108 6.47 -2.59 -1.31
CA HIS A 108 5.77 -2.05 -0.15
C HIS A 108 4.34 -1.65 -0.51
N SER A 109 4.14 -1.00 -1.67
CA SER A 109 2.80 -0.68 -2.16
C SER A 109 1.95 -1.96 -2.37
N LEU A 110 2.52 -3.01 -2.95
CA LEU A 110 1.83 -4.30 -3.12
C LEU A 110 1.48 -4.92 -1.76
N GLN A 111 2.39 -4.87 -0.80
CA GLN A 111 2.15 -5.37 0.55
C GLN A 111 0.98 -4.64 1.21
N LEU A 112 0.90 -3.31 1.11
CA LEU A 112 -0.20 -2.52 1.65
C LEU A 112 -1.54 -2.91 1.01
N VAL A 113 -1.60 -2.93 -0.32
CA VAL A 113 -2.83 -3.29 -1.07
C VAL A 113 -3.32 -4.70 -0.71
N MET A 114 -2.41 -5.67 -0.62
CA MET A 114 -2.77 -7.04 -0.23
C MET A 114 -3.25 -7.11 1.22
N HIS A 115 -2.57 -6.42 2.13
CA HIS A 115 -2.95 -6.37 3.54
C HIS A 115 -4.36 -5.80 3.69
N ASP A 116 -4.63 -4.64 3.09
CA ASP A 116 -5.91 -3.94 3.20
C ASP A 116 -7.03 -4.74 2.53
N GLY A 117 -6.74 -5.37 1.38
CA GLY A 117 -7.69 -6.24 0.69
C GLY A 117 -8.06 -7.48 1.51
N ILE A 118 -7.09 -8.14 2.14
CA ILE A 118 -7.32 -9.29 3.01
C ILE A 118 -8.11 -8.88 4.26
N GLN A 119 -7.75 -7.74 4.87
CA GLN A 119 -8.43 -7.22 6.04
C GLN A 119 -9.90 -6.92 5.74
N ALA A 120 -10.18 -6.16 4.68
CA ALA A 120 -11.54 -5.81 4.28
C ALA A 120 -12.37 -7.07 3.92
N ALA A 121 -11.77 -8.07 3.27
CA ALA A 121 -12.44 -9.33 2.98
C ALA A 121 -12.79 -10.11 4.26
N SER A 122 -11.87 -10.16 5.22
CA SER A 122 -12.09 -10.77 6.54
C SER A 122 -13.25 -10.10 7.28
N ASP A 123 -13.29 -8.77 7.27
CA ASP A 123 -14.35 -7.99 7.92
C ASP A 123 -15.73 -8.27 7.29
N ALA A 124 -15.80 -8.35 5.96
CA ALA A 124 -17.01 -8.71 5.24
C ALA A 124 -17.46 -10.16 5.54
N LEU A 125 -16.53 -11.12 5.52
CA LEU A 125 -16.80 -12.53 5.83
C LEU A 125 -17.30 -12.71 7.26
N SER A 126 -16.73 -12.00 8.23
CA SER A 126 -17.14 -12.05 9.63
C SER A 126 -18.59 -11.58 9.82
N SER A 127 -18.99 -10.53 9.10
CA SER A 127 -20.35 -10.01 9.11
C SER A 127 -21.32 -10.96 8.43
N LEU A 128 -20.94 -11.53 7.29
CA LEU A 128 -21.74 -12.53 6.58
C LEU A 128 -21.96 -13.78 7.43
N LYS A 129 -20.93 -14.25 8.15
CA LYS A 129 -21.02 -15.38 9.08
C LYS A 129 -22.07 -15.14 10.17
N LYS A 130 -22.09 -13.94 10.77
CA LYS A 130 -23.11 -13.56 11.78
C LYS A 130 -24.52 -13.61 11.21
N VAL A 131 -24.72 -13.08 9.99
CA VAL A 131 -26.02 -13.11 9.31
C VAL A 131 -26.42 -14.56 8.97
N ALA A 132 -25.48 -15.37 8.48
CA ALA A 132 -25.71 -16.77 8.18
C ALA A 132 -26.08 -17.57 9.43
N ASP A 133 -25.42 -17.34 10.56
CA ASP A 133 -25.74 -17.98 11.83
C ASP A 133 -27.12 -17.55 12.33
N LEU A 134 -27.48 -16.26 12.20
CA LEU A 134 -28.83 -15.79 12.50
C LEU A 134 -29.89 -16.42 11.57
N ALA A 135 -29.58 -16.61 10.29
CA ALA A 135 -30.47 -17.27 9.34
C ALA A 135 -30.62 -18.78 9.61
N LYS A 136 -29.64 -19.42 10.26
CA LYS A 136 -29.74 -20.81 10.74
C LYS A 136 -30.66 -20.94 11.97
N LEU A 137 -30.77 -19.91 12.80
CA LEU A 137 -31.59 -19.95 14.03
C LEU A 137 -33.07 -20.29 13.79
N PRO A 138 -33.78 -19.76 12.77
CA PRO A 138 -35.14 -20.19 12.44
C PRO A 138 -35.25 -21.69 12.13
N HIS A 139 -34.28 -22.26 11.41
CA HIS A 139 -34.27 -23.68 11.05
C HIS A 139 -34.00 -24.60 12.25
N THR A 140 -33.18 -24.17 13.20
CA THR A 140 -32.97 -24.90 14.46
C THR A 140 -34.07 -24.65 15.50
N SER A 141 -34.76 -23.51 15.46
CA SER A 141 -35.85 -23.19 16.38
C SER A 141 -37.20 -23.77 15.98
N THR A 142 -37.38 -24.20 14.73
CA THR A 142 -38.62 -24.82 14.23
C THR A 142 -38.62 -26.35 14.30
N SER A 143 -37.55 -26.99 14.81
CA SER A 143 -37.48 -28.46 14.97
C SER A 143 -38.11 -28.98 16.28
N PHE A 144 -39.07 -28.26 16.88
CA PHE A 144 -39.86 -28.77 18.00
C PHE A 144 -41.36 -28.64 17.70
N ALA A 145 -41.94 -29.71 17.13
CA ALA A 145 -43.30 -30.17 17.39
C ALA A 145 -43.54 -31.49 16.62
N GLU A 146 -43.08 -32.62 17.18
CA GLU A 146 -43.81 -33.90 17.12
C GLU A 146 -43.60 -34.66 18.43
#